data_AF-A0A436BL48-F1
#
_entry.id   AF-A0A436BL48-F1
#
_cell.length_a   1.000
_cell.length_b   1.000
_cell.length_c   1.000
_cell.angle_alpha   90.00
_cell.angle_beta   90.00
_cell.angle_gamma   90.00
#
_symmetry.space_group_name_H-M   'P 1'
#
loop_
_entity.id
_entity.type
_entity.pdbx_description
1 polymer ?
#
loop_
_entity_poly.entity_id
_entity_poly.type
_entity_poly.pdbx_seq_one_letter_code
_entity_poly.pdbx_strand_id
1 'polypeptide(L)'
;MRLVAVVLLVLVLPFSALAADLPALTGRVVDDAGIIDAATRAALTQKLADFETKGSDQIVVATIPSLDGEEIEPYANRLFRFWKLGQAKENNGVLLL
;
A
#
# COMPACT_ATOMS: atom_id res chain seq x y z
N MET A 1 23.88 39.62 -15.00
CA MET A 1 24.57 38.50 -14.33
C MET A 1 23.92 38.08 -13.01
N ARG A 2 23.54 39.01 -12.11
CA ARG A 2 22.85 38.68 -10.84
C ARG A 2 21.49 37.98 -11.00
N LEU A 3 20.62 38.45 -11.91
CA LEU A 3 19.30 37.85 -12.18
C LEU A 3 19.40 36.41 -12.74
N VAL A 4 20.37 36.16 -13.62
CA VAL A 4 20.61 34.82 -14.20
C VAL A 4 21.08 33.84 -13.12
N ALA A 5 21.94 34.29 -12.21
CA ALA A 5 22.39 33.47 -11.09
C ALA A 5 21.26 33.10 -10.10
N VAL A 6 20.29 34.00 -9.89
CA VAL A 6 19.12 33.73 -9.03
C VAL A 6 18.15 32.74 -9.68
N VAL A 7 17.89 32.87 -10.99
CA VAL A 7 17.05 31.91 -11.73
C VAL A 7 17.68 30.52 -11.76
N LEU A 8 19.00 30.44 -11.93
CA LEU A 8 19.72 29.17 -11.91
C LEU A 8 19.65 28.50 -10.54
N LEU A 9 19.71 29.28 -9.45
CA LEU A 9 19.66 28.78 -8.06
C LEU A 9 18.29 28.20 -7.69
N VAL A 10 17.20 28.78 -8.20
CA VAL A 10 15.84 28.29 -7.97
C VAL A 10 15.58 26.96 -8.70
N LEU A 11 16.27 26.71 -9.82
CA LEU A 11 16.09 25.50 -10.63
C LEU A 11 16.75 24.24 -10.05
N VAL A 12 17.62 24.39 -9.04
CA VAL A 12 18.31 23.26 -8.37
C VAL A 12 17.66 22.88 -7.04
N LEU A 13 16.51 23.46 -6.70
CA LEU A 13 15.78 23.07 -5.49
C LEU A 13 15.27 21.62 -5.68
N PRO A 14 15.67 20.68 -4.81
CA PRO A 14 15.19 19.31 -4.90
C PRO A 14 13.68 19.30 -4.64
N PHE A 15 12.91 18.97 -5.67
CA PHE A 15 11.49 18.70 -5.51
C PHE A 15 11.38 17.35 -4.79
N SER A 16 11.14 17.39 -3.47
CA SER A 16 10.90 16.18 -2.71
C SER A 16 9.52 15.66 -3.10
N ALA A 17 9.48 14.55 -3.85
CA ALA A 17 8.24 13.84 -4.07
C ALA A 17 7.74 13.33 -2.71
N LEU A 18 6.56 13.80 -2.28
CA LEU A 18 5.91 13.28 -1.08
C LEU A 18 5.36 11.90 -1.42
N ALA A 19 5.92 10.87 -0.78
CA ALA A 19 5.41 9.52 -0.85
C ALA A 19 4.43 9.31 0.30
N ALA A 20 3.27 8.72 0.03
CA ALA A 20 2.33 8.37 1.11
C ALA A 20 2.93 7.34 2.06
N ASP A 21 2.58 7.48 3.34
CA ASP A 21 2.98 6.55 4.39
C ASP A 21 2.39 5.16 4.14
N LEU A 22 3.14 4.12 4.51
CA LEU A 22 2.71 2.74 4.37
C LEU A 22 2.24 2.22 5.74
N PRO A 23 0.97 1.80 5.87
CA PRO A 23 0.47 1.32 7.15
C PRO A 23 1.06 -0.04 7.54
N ALA A 24 0.94 -0.37 8.82
CA ALA A 24 1.36 -1.67 9.33
C ALA A 24 0.40 -2.78 8.88
N LEU A 25 0.95 -3.96 8.55
CA LEU A 25 0.14 -5.13 8.27
C LEU A 25 -0.43 -5.68 9.59
N THR A 26 -1.73 -5.47 9.83
CA THR A 26 -2.41 -5.97 11.05
C THR A 26 -3.14 -7.30 10.86
N GLY A 27 -3.20 -7.83 9.63
CA GLY A 27 -3.87 -9.09 9.32
C GLY A 27 -4.28 -9.17 7.85
N ARG A 28 -5.22 -10.08 7.53
CA ARG A 28 -5.75 -10.26 6.17
C ARG A 28 -6.64 -9.11 5.71
N VAL A 29 -7.17 -8.32 6.65
CA VAL A 29 -7.95 -7.11 6.37
C VAL A 29 -7.39 -5.94 7.20
N VAL A 30 -6.85 -4.95 6.50
CA VAL A 30 -6.40 -3.66 7.04
C VAL A 30 -7.39 -2.60 6.59
N ASP A 31 -8.15 -2.01 7.50
CA ASP A 31 -9.20 -1.03 7.16
C ASP A 31 -8.88 0.32 7.80
N ASP A 32 -7.87 1.00 7.26
CA ASP A 32 -7.42 2.30 7.78
C ASP A 32 -8.37 3.43 7.34
N ALA A 33 -9.12 3.23 6.25
CA ALA A 33 -10.18 4.17 5.85
C ALA A 33 -11.45 4.05 6.73
N GLY A 34 -11.59 2.98 7.50
CA GLY A 34 -12.74 2.75 8.39
C GLY A 34 -14.06 2.56 7.64
N ILE A 35 -14.02 1.97 6.44
CA ILE A 35 -15.18 1.82 5.56
C ILE A 35 -15.79 0.42 5.61
N ILE A 36 -15.17 -0.53 6.32
CA ILE A 36 -15.65 -1.91 6.46
C ILE A 36 -16.22 -2.10 7.87
N ASP A 37 -17.50 -2.45 7.96
CA ASP A 37 -18.11 -2.75 9.26
C ASP A 37 -17.49 -4.00 9.92
N ALA A 38 -17.60 -4.09 11.25
CA ALA A 38 -16.94 -5.13 12.03
C ALA A 38 -17.39 -6.55 11.65
N ALA A 39 -18.66 -6.75 11.30
CA ALA A 39 -19.18 -8.07 10.94
C ALA A 39 -18.62 -8.49 9.57
N THR A 40 -18.62 -7.58 8.60
CA THR A 40 -18.02 -7.81 7.28
C THR A 40 -16.51 -8.05 7.38
N ARG A 41 -15.80 -7.26 8.20
CA ARG A 41 -14.35 -7.45 8.42
C ARG A 41 -14.03 -8.83 9.00
N ALA A 42 -14.82 -9.29 9.98
CA ALA A 42 -14.65 -10.60 10.58
C ALA A 42 -14.93 -11.73 9.57
N ALA A 43 -16.03 -11.63 8.83
CA ALA A 43 -16.40 -12.61 7.82
C ALA A 43 -15.36 -12.69 6.69
N LEU A 44 -14.87 -11.55 6.21
CA LEU A 44 -13.82 -11.47 5.19
C LEU A 44 -12.50 -12.04 5.70
N THR A 45 -12.09 -11.69 6.93
CA THR A 45 -10.88 -12.25 7.55
C THR A 45 -10.93 -13.77 7.60
N GLN A 46 -12.07 -14.35 8.03
CA GLN A 46 -12.23 -15.81 8.06
C GLN A 46 -12.18 -16.42 6.66
N LYS A 47 -12.89 -15.83 5.71
CA LYS A 47 -12.93 -16.32 4.33
C LYS A 47 -11.54 -16.35 3.68
N LEU A 48 -10.73 -15.30 3.90
CA LEU A 48 -9.37 -15.22 3.38
C LEU A 48 -8.45 -16.24 4.08
N ALA A 49 -8.63 -16.48 5.37
CA ALA A 49 -7.88 -17.51 6.10
C ALA A 49 -8.20 -18.93 5.59
N ASP A 50 -9.48 -19.21 5.32
CA ASP A 50 -9.92 -20.48 4.76
C ASP A 50 -9.37 -20.69 3.33
N PHE A 51 -9.30 -19.61 2.54
CA PHE A 51 -8.75 -19.65 1.19
C PHE A 51 -7.25 -19.97 1.20
N GLU A 52 -6.48 -19.26 2.04
CA GLU A 52 -5.04 -19.49 2.19
C GLU A 52 -4.75 -20.92 2.68
N THR A 53 -5.57 -21.45 3.58
CA THR A 53 -5.43 -22.83 4.07
C THR A 53 -5.69 -23.88 2.97
N LYS A 54 -6.58 -23.58 2.01
CA LYS A 54 -6.95 -24.49 0.91
C LYS A 54 -5.98 -24.42 -0.27
N GLY A 55 -5.47 -23.23 -0.59
CA GLY A 55 -4.78 -22.95 -1.85
C GLY A 55 -3.36 -22.41 -1.71
N SER A 56 -2.85 -22.22 -0.49
CA SER A 56 -1.57 -21.56 -0.15
C SER A 56 -1.47 -20.06 -0.49
N ASP A 57 -2.30 -19.56 -1.40
CA ASP A 57 -2.36 -18.16 -1.83
C ASP A 57 -2.67 -17.22 -0.67
N GLN A 58 -1.83 -16.20 -0.50
CA GLN A 58 -2.00 -15.19 0.54
C GLN A 58 -2.67 -13.96 -0.05
N ILE A 59 -3.95 -13.75 0.29
CA ILE A 59 -4.72 -12.57 -0.13
C ILE A 59 -4.88 -11.62 1.07
N VAL A 60 -4.52 -10.36 0.87
CA VAL A 60 -4.72 -9.27 1.84
C VAL A 60 -5.58 -8.19 1.21
N VAL A 61 -6.56 -7.70 1.96
CA VAL A 61 -7.42 -6.58 1.60
C VAL A 61 -7.04 -5.37 2.45
N ALA A 62 -6.79 -4.24 1.81
CA ALA A 62 -6.44 -2.99 2.45
C ALA A 62 -7.42 -1.88 2.01
N THR A 63 -7.77 -0.97 2.91
CA THR A 63 -8.41 0.30 2.56
C THR A 63 -7.56 1.42 3.16
N ILE A 64 -7.28 2.45 2.36
CA ILE A 64 -6.41 3.56 2.76
C ILE A 64 -7.18 4.87 2.53
N PRO A 65 -7.19 5.81 3.50
CA PRO A 65 -7.99 7.03 3.38
C PRO A 65 -7.46 8.00 2.30
N SER A 66 -6.17 7.94 1.97
CA SER A 66 -5.51 8.83 1.02
C SER A 66 -4.23 8.18 0.47
N LEU A 67 -3.92 8.44 -0.80
CA LEU A 67 -2.61 8.11 -1.40
C LEU A 67 -1.67 9.33 -1.43
N ASP A 68 -2.06 10.42 -0.78
CA ASP A 68 -1.33 11.70 -0.69
C ASP A 68 -0.87 12.25 -2.05
N GLY A 69 -1.69 12.05 -3.07
CA GLY A 69 -1.43 12.48 -4.44
C GLY A 69 -0.53 11.54 -5.24
N GLU A 70 -0.14 10.40 -4.68
CA GLU A 70 0.54 9.33 -5.40
C GLU A 70 -0.43 8.50 -6.26
N GLU A 71 0.06 8.04 -7.42
CA GLU A 71 -0.63 7.07 -8.26
C GLU A 71 -0.82 5.74 -7.54
N ILE A 72 -1.93 5.05 -7.83
CA ILE A 72 -2.32 3.84 -7.12
C ILE A 72 -1.37 2.66 -7.36
N GLU A 73 -0.87 2.47 -8.58
CA GLU A 73 -0.02 1.33 -8.91
C GLU A 73 1.38 1.42 -8.26
N PRO A 74 2.09 2.57 -8.28
CA PRO A 74 3.33 2.74 -7.52
C PRO A 74 3.12 2.53 -6.01
N TYR A 75 2.07 3.11 -5.44
CA TYR A 75 1.76 2.96 -4.01
C TYR A 75 1.48 1.49 -3.65
N ALA A 76 0.60 0.82 -4.40
CA ALA A 76 0.24 -0.58 -4.18
C ALA A 76 1.47 -1.50 -4.30
N ASN A 77 2.36 -1.25 -5.26
CA ASN A 77 3.59 -2.01 -5.41
C ASN A 77 4.53 -1.83 -4.22
N ARG A 78 4.69 -0.59 -3.71
CA ARG A 78 5.49 -0.35 -2.51
C ARG A 78 4.88 -1.04 -1.30
N LEU A 79 3.56 -0.93 -1.11
CA LEU A 79 2.85 -1.54 0.00
C LEU A 79 2.98 -3.06 -0.02
N PHE A 80 2.75 -3.69 -1.18
CA PHE A 80 2.92 -5.13 -1.39
C PHE A 80 4.33 -5.60 -1.00
N ARG A 81 5.37 -4.86 -1.42
CA ARG A 81 6.78 -5.19 -1.13
C ARG A 81 7.14 -4.92 0.34
N PHE A 82 6.61 -3.86 0.93
CA PHE A 82 6.80 -3.51 2.33
C PHE A 82 6.23 -4.59 3.24
N TRP A 83 5.02 -5.08 2.93
CA TRP A 83 4.38 -6.18 3.64
C TRP A 83 4.93 -7.57 3.30
N LYS A 84 5.74 -7.68 2.25
CA LYS A 84 6.33 -8.95 1.78
C LYS A 84 5.26 -10.02 1.58
N LEU A 85 4.18 -9.65 0.89
CA LEU A 85 3.07 -10.58 0.65
C LEU A 85 3.49 -11.74 -0.25
N GLY A 86 2.95 -12.92 0.06
CA GLY A 86 3.26 -14.18 -0.61
C GLY A 86 4.41 -14.93 0.03
N GLN A 87 4.48 -16.22 -0.26
CA GLN A 87 5.61 -17.05 0.17
C GLN A 87 6.78 -16.87 -0.80
N ALA A 88 8.00 -16.75 -0.29
CA ALA A 88 9.19 -16.43 -1.08
C ALA A 88 9.46 -17.39 -2.27
N LYS A 89 8.97 -18.63 -2.20
CA LYS A 89 9.11 -19.63 -3.26
C LYS A 89 7.91 -19.72 -4.18
N GLU A 90 6.72 -19.45 -3.65
CA GLU A 90 5.45 -19.66 -4.37
C GLU A 90 4.97 -18.39 -5.09
N ASN A 91 5.47 -17.20 -4.72
CA ASN A 91 5.10 -15.91 -5.33
C ASN A 91 3.58 -15.71 -5.42
N ASN A 92 2.86 -16.16 -4.39
CA ASN A 92 1.42 -16.33 -4.39
C ASN A 92 0.69 -15.28 -3.52
N GLY A 93 1.29 -14.09 -3.42
CA GLY A 93 0.72 -12.96 -2.70
C GLY A 93 -0.21 -12.14 -3.60
N VAL A 94 -1.35 -11.72 -3.07
CA VAL A 94 -2.28 -10.79 -3.73
C VAL A 94 -2.65 -9.69 -2.75
N LEU A 95 -2.54 -8.44 -3.22
CA LEU A 95 -3.06 -7.26 -2.52
C LEU A 95 -4.29 -6.77 -3.27
N LEU A 96 -5.40 -6.64 -2.56
CA LEU A 96 -6.54 -5.84 -2.97
C LEU A 96 -6.50 -4.53 -2.19
N LEU A 97 -6.30 -3.42 -2.88
CA LEU A 97 -6.22 -2.07 -2.32
C LEU A 97 -7.39 -1.22 -2.81
#